data_AF-A0A9P1C1R1-F1
#
_entry.id   AF-A0A9P1C1R1-F1
#
_cell.length_a   1.000
_cell.length_b   1.000
_cell.length_c   1.000
_cell.angle_alpha   90.00
_cell.angle_beta   90.00
_cell.angle_gamma   90.00
#
_symmetry.space_group_name_H-M   'P 1'
#
loop_
_entity.id
_entity.type
_entity.pdbx_description
1 polymer ?
#
loop_
_entity_poly.entity_id
_entity_poly.type
_entity_poly.pdbx_seq_one_letter_code
_entity_poly.pdbx_strand_id
1 'polypeptide(L)'
;VQWAEWGTGWTSAFVGARPVKAGYQMATCRRASEDELPEAPEGGRVIHVEYCMYCKFLPQYLKFRKAVADRFGERVLCFGNHEDTLQQLCRQPKARLGAFEVVDVKSNKVLYTKLGSGLHITERQEWMDQLFDEIDELCEKD
;
A
#
# COMPACT_ATOMS: atom_id res chain seq x y z
N VAL A 1 27.12 -26.81 -70.02
CA VAL A 1 28.12 -25.88 -69.44
C VAL A 1 27.39 -25.17 -68.31
N GLN A 2 27.45 -25.70 -67.08
CA GLN A 2 28.55 -25.62 -66.12
C GLN A 2 28.29 -24.50 -65.10
N TRP A 3 28.26 -24.92 -63.83
CA TRP A 3 28.62 -24.22 -62.58
C TRP A 3 27.77 -23.00 -62.16
N ALA A 4 27.10 -22.95 -61.00
CA ALA A 4 27.39 -23.35 -59.61
C ALA A 4 27.82 -22.16 -58.73
N GLU A 5 27.13 -22.09 -57.58
CA GLU A 5 27.59 -21.63 -56.25
C GLU A 5 27.88 -20.12 -56.14
N TRP A 6 27.71 -19.41 -55.02
CA TRP A 6 27.91 -19.65 -53.59
C TRP A 6 26.82 -18.87 -52.83
N GLY A 7 26.23 -19.25 -51.69
CA GLY A 7 26.74 -20.04 -50.58
C GLY A 7 27.23 -19.12 -49.45
N THR A 8 26.41 -18.92 -48.40
CA THR A 8 26.70 -18.63 -46.96
C THR A 8 25.50 -17.87 -46.37
N GLY A 9 24.77 -18.33 -45.36
CA GLY A 9 25.06 -19.30 -44.32
C GLY A 9 25.15 -18.59 -42.98
N TRP A 10 24.01 -18.30 -42.33
CA TRP A 10 23.95 -18.00 -40.90
C TRP A 10 22.92 -18.93 -40.26
N THR A 11 23.42 -20.07 -39.78
CA THR A 11 22.77 -20.91 -38.78
C THR A 11 23.58 -20.83 -37.49
N SER A 12 22.95 -20.47 -36.39
CA SER A 12 23.16 -21.03 -35.03
C SER A 12 22.18 -20.33 -34.10
N ALA A 13 21.10 -20.98 -33.67
CA ALA A 13 21.02 -22.03 -32.66
C ALA A 13 20.89 -21.47 -31.23
N PHE A 14 19.71 -21.73 -30.66
CA PHE A 14 19.44 -22.10 -29.28
C PHE A 14 20.01 -21.26 -28.14
N VAL A 15 19.12 -20.58 -27.39
CA VAL A 15 19.03 -20.74 -25.93
C VAL A 15 17.58 -20.58 -25.48
N GLY A 16 17.06 -21.60 -24.80
CA GLY A 16 16.27 -21.41 -23.58
C GLY A 16 14.79 -21.03 -23.71
N ALA A 17 13.94 -22.05 -23.61
CA ALA A 17 12.57 -21.90 -23.16
C ALA A 17 12.49 -21.16 -21.83
N ARG A 18 11.56 -20.20 -21.71
CA ARG A 18 10.68 -20.07 -20.54
C ARG A 18 9.29 -19.61 -20.99
N PRO A 19 8.23 -20.42 -20.83
CA PRO A 19 6.89 -19.88 -20.88
C PRO A 19 6.74 -18.91 -19.72
N VAL A 20 6.39 -17.65 -20.00
CA VAL A 20 5.98 -16.72 -18.96
C VAL A 20 4.61 -17.19 -18.47
N LYS A 21 4.60 -18.12 -17.52
CA LYS A 21 3.47 -18.31 -16.62
C LYS A 21 3.43 -17.09 -15.71
N ALA A 22 2.96 -15.96 -16.23
CA ALA A 22 2.37 -14.93 -15.38
C ALA A 22 0.88 -15.23 -15.33
N GLY A 23 0.54 -16.26 -14.55
CA GLY A 23 -0.81 -16.37 -14.02
C GLY A 23 -1.05 -15.12 -13.20
N TYR A 24 -1.71 -14.13 -13.81
CA TYR A 24 -2.50 -13.19 -13.04
C TYR A 24 -3.66 -14.02 -12.49
N GLN A 25 -3.38 -14.77 -11.42
CA GLN A 25 -4.42 -15.11 -10.49
C GLN A 25 -4.92 -13.75 -10.03
N MET A 26 -6.03 -13.32 -10.62
CA MET A 26 -7.00 -12.47 -9.96
C MET A 26 -7.14 -13.12 -8.59
N ALA A 27 -6.43 -12.56 -7.61
CA ALA A 27 -6.58 -12.96 -6.23
C ALA A 27 -8.05 -12.69 -5.98
N THR A 28 -8.84 -13.77 -6.08
CA THR A 28 -10.22 -13.80 -5.63
C THR A 28 -10.15 -13.17 -4.26
N CYS A 29 -10.87 -12.07 -4.08
CA CYS A 29 -11.14 -11.49 -2.78
C CYS A 29 -11.72 -12.61 -1.92
N ARG A 30 -10.84 -13.42 -1.30
CA ARG A 30 -11.15 -14.13 -0.09
C ARG A 30 -11.49 -12.98 0.84
N ARG A 31 -12.78 -12.84 1.14
CA ARG A 31 -13.19 -12.34 2.45
C ARG A 31 -12.21 -13.00 3.42
N ALA A 32 -11.29 -12.21 3.95
CA ALA A 32 -10.41 -12.65 5.01
C ALA A 32 -11.36 -13.02 6.15
N SER A 33 -11.67 -14.31 6.23
CA SER A 33 -12.26 -14.92 7.40
C SER A 33 -11.18 -14.87 8.46
N GLU A 34 -11.52 -14.28 9.61
CA GLU A 34 -10.73 -14.09 10.84
C GLU A 34 -10.16 -12.66 10.98
N ASP A 35 -11.03 -11.79 11.53
CA ASP A 35 -10.88 -10.39 11.92
C ASP A 35 -9.88 -10.18 13.07
N GLU A 36 -8.62 -10.59 12.91
CA GLU A 36 -7.56 -10.17 13.83
C GLU A 36 -6.71 -9.09 13.14
N LEU A 37 -6.74 -7.89 13.72
CA LEU A 37 -5.85 -6.81 13.34
C LEU A 37 -4.41 -7.34 13.41
N PRO A 38 -3.58 -7.11 12.37
CA PRO A 38 -2.25 -7.65 12.38
C PRO A 38 -1.48 -7.02 13.55
N GLU A 39 -0.96 -7.86 14.44
CA GLU A 39 -0.14 -7.42 15.55
C GLU A 39 1.17 -6.85 14.98
N ALA A 40 1.51 -5.62 15.36
CA ALA A 40 2.81 -5.05 15.02
C ALA A 40 3.93 -5.81 15.75
N PRO A 41 5.12 -5.91 15.15
CA PRO A 41 6.30 -6.42 15.86
C PRO A 41 6.60 -5.58 17.11
N GLU A 42 7.40 -6.11 18.05
CA GLU A 42 7.82 -5.36 19.23
C GLU A 42 8.49 -4.02 18.84
N GLY A 43 8.01 -2.91 19.42
CA GLY A 43 8.41 -1.55 19.04
C GLY A 43 7.81 -1.03 17.73
N GLY A 44 6.90 -1.79 17.11
CA GLY A 44 6.22 -1.42 15.89
C GLY A 44 4.93 -0.63 16.09
N ARG A 45 4.36 -0.17 14.97
CA ARG A 45 3.10 0.59 14.95
C ARG A 45 2.11 0.02 13.95
N VAL A 46 0.84 0.21 14.25
CA VAL A 46 -0.27 -0.18 13.39
C VAL A 46 -1.02 1.08 12.98
N ILE A 47 -0.93 1.41 11.70
CA ILE A 47 -1.53 2.60 11.10
C ILE A 47 -2.76 2.20 10.30
N HIS A 48 -3.90 2.78 10.67
CA HIS A 48 -5.14 2.68 9.92
C HIS A 48 -5.35 3.91 9.06
N VAL A 49 -5.78 3.70 7.81
CA VAL A 49 -6.17 4.78 6.89
C VAL A 49 -7.64 4.67 6.53
N GLU A 50 -8.45 5.61 7.00
CA GLU A 50 -9.81 5.81 6.51
C GLU A 50 -9.74 6.57 5.19
N TYR A 51 -10.36 6.07 4.12
CA TYR A 51 -10.47 6.80 2.87
C TYR A 51 -11.81 6.59 2.18
N CYS A 52 -12.35 7.66 1.60
CA CYS A 52 -13.60 7.59 0.87
C CYS A 52 -13.47 6.74 -0.41
N MET A 53 -14.17 5.61 -0.47
CA MET A 53 -14.21 4.75 -1.64
C MET A 53 -14.89 5.42 -2.85
N TYR A 54 -15.88 6.29 -2.63
CA TYR A 54 -16.61 6.98 -3.69
C TYR A 54 -15.81 8.11 -4.34
N CYS A 55 -14.88 8.72 -3.60
CA CYS A 55 -14.02 9.80 -4.10
C CYS A 55 -12.79 9.28 -4.87
N LYS A 56 -12.69 7.96 -5.10
CA LYS A 56 -11.56 7.31 -5.79
C LYS A 56 -10.22 7.59 -5.10
N PHE A 57 -10.18 7.58 -3.76
CA PHE A 57 -8.94 7.79 -3.00
C PHE A 57 -8.07 6.54 -2.84
N LEU A 58 -8.49 5.41 -3.42
CA LEU A 58 -7.73 4.16 -3.41
C LEU A 58 -6.29 4.33 -3.97
N PRO A 59 -6.04 5.03 -5.10
CA PRO A 59 -4.66 5.27 -5.58
C PRO A 59 -3.79 6.05 -4.59
N GLN A 60 -4.35 7.06 -3.91
CA GLN A 60 -3.66 7.85 -2.90
C GLN A 60 -3.33 6.99 -1.69
N TYR A 61 -4.26 6.15 -1.24
CA TYR A 61 -4.02 5.18 -0.19
C TYR A 61 -2.91 4.19 -0.56
N LEU A 62 -2.93 3.63 -1.78
CA LEU A 62 -1.88 2.72 -2.23
C LEU A 62 -0.50 3.39 -2.31
N LYS A 63 -0.45 4.65 -2.78
CA LYS A 63 0.79 5.45 -2.80
C LYS A 63 1.30 5.69 -1.37
N PHE A 64 0.43 6.06 -0.45
CA PHE A 64 0.76 6.26 0.96
C PHE A 64 1.25 4.97 1.62
N ARG A 65 0.50 3.86 1.47
CA ARG A 65 0.86 2.55 2.00
C ARG A 65 2.22 2.09 1.50
N LYS A 66 2.50 2.28 0.21
CA LYS A 66 3.80 1.97 -0.35
C LYS A 66 4.90 2.82 0.29
N ALA A 67 4.70 4.12 0.44
CA ALA A 67 5.68 5.00 1.06
C ALA A 67 5.96 4.63 2.53
N VAL A 68 4.93 4.22 3.29
CA VAL A 68 5.10 3.69 4.66
C VAL A 68 5.94 2.42 4.63
N ALA A 69 5.61 1.46 3.76
CA ALA A 69 6.35 0.20 3.65
C ALA A 69 7.80 0.43 3.20
N ASP A 70 8.05 1.34 2.25
CA ASP A 70 9.39 1.68 1.77
C ASP A 70 10.23 2.34 2.87
N ARG A 71 9.62 3.14 3.75
CA ARG A 71 10.30 3.89 4.82
C ARG A 71 10.55 3.05 6.08
N PHE A 72 9.56 2.27 6.50
CA PHE A 72 9.54 1.61 7.80
C PHE A 72 9.63 0.08 7.72
N GLY A 73 9.49 -0.50 6.53
CA GLY A 73 9.48 -1.94 6.35
C GLY A 73 8.38 -2.61 7.16
N GLU A 74 8.73 -3.69 7.86
CA GLU A 74 7.81 -4.47 8.69
C GLU A 74 7.51 -3.83 10.06
N ARG A 75 8.26 -2.78 10.45
CA ARG A 75 8.07 -2.09 11.74
C ARG A 75 6.71 -1.39 11.82
N VAL A 76 6.20 -0.92 10.69
CA VAL A 76 4.92 -0.20 10.63
C VAL A 76 3.98 -0.89 9.66
N LEU A 77 2.87 -1.41 10.19
CA LEU A 77 1.83 -2.04 9.39
C LEU A 77 0.78 -1.00 9.01
N CYS A 78 0.44 -0.93 7.73
CA CYS A 78 -0.52 0.04 7.20
C CYS A 78 -1.66 -0.67 6.45
N PHE A 79 -2.89 -0.51 6.94
CA PHE A 79 -4.11 -1.01 6.32
C PHE A 79 -5.16 0.10 6.21
N GLY A 80 -6.23 -0.11 5.44
CA GLY A 80 -7.25 0.93 5.26
C GLY A 80 -8.65 0.38 5.13
N ASN A 81 -9.61 1.18 5.59
CA ASN A 81 -11.05 0.87 5.65
C ASN A 81 -11.38 -0.48 6.30
N HIS A 82 -10.70 -0.82 7.39
CA HIS A 82 -11.03 -2.00 8.19
C HIS A 82 -12.33 -1.74 8.97
N GLU A 83 -13.35 -2.59 8.81
CA GLU A 83 -14.71 -2.31 9.30
C GLU A 83 -14.75 -2.11 10.82
N ASP A 84 -14.07 -2.96 11.59
CA ASP A 84 -14.03 -2.84 13.06
C ASP A 84 -13.30 -1.59 13.53
N THR A 85 -12.22 -1.22 12.83
CA THR A 85 -11.44 -0.03 13.16
C THR A 85 -12.22 1.24 12.84
N LEU A 86 -12.97 1.25 11.73
CA LEU A 86 -13.92 2.32 11.42
C LEU A 86 -15.03 2.39 12.47
N GLN A 87 -15.57 1.25 12.90
CA GLN A 87 -16.61 1.21 13.93
C GLN A 87 -16.09 1.76 15.28
N GLN A 88 -14.86 1.45 15.66
CA GLN A 88 -14.24 1.93 16.90
C GLN A 88 -13.91 3.43 16.83
N LEU A 89 -13.25 3.87 15.76
CA LEU A 89 -12.74 5.25 15.63
C LEU A 89 -13.82 6.25 15.18
N CYS A 90 -14.67 5.84 14.23
CA CYS A 90 -15.64 6.73 13.57
C CYS A 90 -17.09 6.47 14.00
N ARG A 91 -17.33 5.47 14.86
CA ARG A 91 -18.67 5.02 15.31
C ARG A 91 -19.58 4.55 14.17
N GLN A 92 -19.01 4.30 12.99
CA GLN A 92 -19.71 3.83 11.80
C GLN A 92 -18.85 2.77 11.12
N PRO A 93 -19.45 1.70 10.55
CA PRO A 93 -18.68 0.64 9.90
C PRO A 93 -18.20 1.04 8.49
N LYS A 94 -18.39 2.31 8.09
CA LYS A 94 -18.13 2.80 6.74
C LYS A 94 -17.34 4.09 6.79
N ALA A 95 -16.38 4.22 5.87
CA ALA A 95 -15.61 5.44 5.70
C ALA A 95 -16.50 6.63 5.34
N ARG A 96 -16.20 7.79 5.91
CA ARG A 96 -16.93 9.04 5.68
C ARG A 96 -16.68 9.56 4.27
N LEU A 97 -17.71 10.20 3.71
CA LEU A 97 -17.61 10.80 2.38
C LEU A 97 -16.55 11.91 2.38
N GLY A 98 -15.61 11.83 1.44
CA GLY A 98 -14.53 12.81 1.29
C GLY A 98 -13.39 12.69 2.31
N ALA A 99 -13.46 11.75 3.25
CA ALA A 99 -12.42 11.54 4.25
C ALA A 99 -11.15 10.92 3.65
N PHE A 100 -10.02 11.32 4.23
CA PHE A 100 -8.72 10.68 4.09
C PHE A 100 -7.98 10.94 5.41
N GLU A 101 -8.05 9.98 6.32
CA GLU A 101 -7.57 10.13 7.70
C GLU A 101 -6.54 9.05 8.00
N VAL A 102 -5.43 9.44 8.60
CA VAL A 102 -4.40 8.51 9.06
C VAL A 102 -4.43 8.49 10.58
N VAL A 103 -4.59 7.30 11.15
CA VAL A 103 -4.77 7.09 12.58
C VAL A 103 -3.81 6.02 13.08
N ASP A 104 -3.13 6.28 14.19
CA ASP A 104 -2.42 5.24 14.93
C ASP A 104 -3.42 4.46 15.78
N VAL A 105 -3.49 3.15 15.56
CA VAL A 105 -4.47 2.27 16.22
C VAL A 105 -4.15 2.11 17.70
N LYS A 106 -2.85 2.10 18.08
CA LYS A 106 -2.46 1.89 19.48
C LYS A 106 -2.83 3.08 20.37
N SER A 107 -2.50 4.30 19.92
CA SER A 107 -2.79 5.53 20.68
C SER A 107 -4.17 6.12 20.40
N ASN A 108 -4.89 5.61 19.38
CA ASN A 108 -6.11 6.22 18.82
C ASN A 108 -5.92 7.68 18.39
N LYS A 109 -4.68 8.08 18.07
CA LYS A 109 -4.34 9.45 17.67
C LYS A 109 -4.52 9.62 16.16
N VAL A 110 -5.29 10.62 15.76
CA VAL A 110 -5.37 11.07 14.37
C VAL A 110 -4.10 11.83 14.04
N LEU A 111 -3.27 11.26 13.16
CA LEU A 111 -2.01 11.86 12.73
C LEU A 111 -2.22 12.81 11.55
N TYR A 112 -3.22 12.54 10.72
CA TYR A 112 -3.55 13.39 9.59
C TYR A 112 -5.05 13.37 9.26
N THR A 113 -5.58 14.53 8.92
CA THR A 113 -6.96 14.71 8.44
C THR A 113 -7.01 15.54 7.15
N LYS A 114 -7.63 14.98 6.10
CA LYS A 114 -7.95 15.74 4.89
C LYS A 114 -9.10 16.71 5.13
N LEU A 115 -10.06 16.37 5.98
CA LEU A 115 -11.22 17.24 6.24
C LEU A 115 -10.79 18.56 6.90
N GLY A 116 -9.73 18.55 7.71
CA GLY A 116 -9.13 19.77 8.26
C GLY A 116 -8.18 20.50 7.31
N SER A 117 -7.39 19.78 6.50
CA SER A 117 -6.33 20.38 5.67
C SER A 117 -6.77 20.77 4.25
N GLY A 118 -7.89 20.23 3.74
CA GLY A 118 -8.44 20.53 2.42
C GLY A 118 -7.67 19.92 1.23
N LEU A 119 -6.41 19.53 1.42
CA LEU A 119 -5.54 18.93 0.41
C LEU A 119 -5.27 17.45 0.72
N HIS A 120 -4.69 16.70 -0.21
CA HIS A 120 -4.25 15.32 0.06
C HIS A 120 -2.81 15.29 0.57
N ILE A 121 -2.54 14.42 1.56
CA ILE A 121 -1.17 14.25 2.08
C ILE A 121 -0.15 13.88 1.00
N THR A 122 -0.57 13.14 -0.02
CA THR A 122 0.30 12.69 -1.11
C THR A 122 0.64 13.75 -2.15
N GLU A 123 0.09 14.96 -2.04
CA GLU A 123 0.33 16.10 -2.93
C GLU A 123 1.53 16.95 -2.49
N ARG A 124 1.94 16.87 -1.22
CA ARG A 124 3.08 17.62 -0.67
C ARG A 124 4.01 16.68 0.08
N GLN A 125 5.24 16.54 -0.44
CA GLN A 125 6.23 15.65 0.16
C GLN A 125 6.55 16.03 1.61
N GLU A 126 6.67 17.33 1.90
CA GLU A 126 6.91 17.86 3.24
C GLU A 126 5.89 17.38 4.28
N TRP A 127 4.63 17.20 3.90
CA TRP A 127 3.58 16.72 4.81
C TRP A 127 3.69 15.22 5.05
N MET A 128 4.08 14.45 4.04
CA MET A 128 4.40 13.03 4.25
C MET A 128 5.62 12.88 5.14
N ASP A 129 6.65 13.70 4.93
CA ASP A 129 7.87 13.65 5.74
C ASP A 129 7.57 13.98 7.21
N GLN A 130 6.82 15.05 7.48
CA GLN A 130 6.36 15.40 8.84
C GLN A 130 5.54 14.27 9.49
N LEU A 131 4.62 13.66 8.73
CA LEU A 131 3.84 12.53 9.25
C LEU A 131 4.74 11.33 9.55
N PHE A 132 5.75 11.07 8.71
CA PHE A 132 6.69 9.98 8.93
C PHE A 132 7.57 10.23 10.14
N ASP A 133 8.05 11.45 10.35
CA ASP A 133 8.80 11.81 11.56
C ASP A 133 7.93 11.61 12.81
N GLU A 134 6.65 11.98 12.76
CA GLU A 134 5.71 11.74 13.86
C GLU A 134 5.46 10.25 14.13
N ILE A 135 5.33 9.43 13.08
CA ILE A 135 5.22 7.97 13.22
C ILE A 135 6.50 7.38 13.83
N ASP A 136 7.68 7.90 13.42
CA ASP A 136 8.97 7.44 13.91
C ASP A 136 9.14 7.75 15.41
N GLU A 137 8.84 8.98 15.82
CA GLU A 137 8.82 9.37 17.24
C GLU A 137 7.86 8.51 18.07
N LEU A 138 6.72 8.12 17.49
CA LEU A 138 5.79 7.23 18.16
C LEU A 138 6.37 5.82 18.31
N CYS A 139 7.17 5.32 17.36
CA CYS A 139 7.83 4.03 17.50
C CYS A 139 8.92 4.03 18.59
N GLU A 140 9.58 5.18 18.85
CA GLU A 140 10.67 5.28 19.84
C GLU A 140 10.20 5.47 21.30
N LYS A 141 8.95 5.90 21.52
CA LYS A 141 8.42 6.25 22.85
C LYS A 141 7.81 5.05 23.60
N ASP A 142 7.88 3.84 23.04
CA ASP A 142 7.41 2.59 23.64
C ASP A 142 8.57 1.64 23.99
#